data_AF-A0A7Z9WQM4-F1
#
_entry.id   AF-A0A7Z9WQM4-F1
#
_cell.length_a   1.000
_cell.length_b   1.000
_cell.length_c   1.000
_cell.angle_alpha   90.00
_cell.angle_beta   90.00
_cell.angle_gamma   90.00
#
_symmetry.space_group_name_H-M   'P 1'
#
loop_
_entity.id
_entity.type
_entity.pdbx_description
1 polymer ?
#
loop_
_entity_poly.entity_id
_entity_poly.type
_entity_poly.pdbx_seq_one_letter_code
_entity_poly.pdbx_strand_id
1 'polypeptide(L)'
;GKLLFHILSAIAEYERELLIERTKAGRALAEKQGKICHRPRKQIDPKVLREMKRKGLSHRMMAKTLGVSRATILKRLDELGLR
;
A
#
# COMPACT_ATOMS: atom_id res chain seq x y z
N GLY A 1 -40.86 4.92 -19.85
CA GLY A 1 -40.51 3.67 -19.17
C GLY A 1 -39.60 3.85 -17.95
N LYS A 2 -39.91 4.76 -17.01
CA LYS A 2 -39.07 5.01 -15.82
C LYS A 2 -39.04 3.82 -14.83
N LEU A 3 -40.15 3.08 -14.72
CA LEU A 3 -40.27 1.94 -13.80
C LEU A 3 -39.25 0.82 -14.12
N LEU A 4 -39.09 0.46 -15.39
CA LEU A 4 -38.14 -0.58 -15.79
C LEU A 4 -36.70 -0.17 -15.47
N PHE A 5 -36.35 1.10 -15.67
CA PHE A 5 -35.03 1.60 -15.27
C PHE A 5 -34.81 1.46 -13.76
N HIS A 6 -35.80 1.80 -12.92
CA HIS A 6 -35.66 1.64 -11.46
C HIS A 6 -35.49 0.18 -11.03
N ILE A 7 -36.23 -0.74 -11.64
CA ILE A 7 -36.09 -2.18 -11.34
C ILE A 7 -34.70 -2.67 -11.73
N LEU A 8 -34.22 -2.31 -12.93
CA LEU A 8 -32.90 -2.70 -13.40
C LEU A 8 -31.79 -2.06 -12.55
N SER A 9 -31.95 -0.81 -12.11
CA SER A 9 -31.05 -0.15 -11.16
C SER A 9 -30.99 -0.90 -9.82
N ALA A 10 -32.15 -1.27 -9.26
CA ALA A 10 -32.20 -2.00 -7.99
C ALA A 10 -31.52 -3.38 -8.08
N ILE A 11 -31.69 -4.08 -9.20
CA ILE A 11 -31.01 -5.36 -9.45
C ILE A 11 -29.49 -5.16 -9.55
N ALA A 12 -29.05 -4.15 -10.30
CA ALA A 12 -27.62 -3.86 -10.44
C ALA A 12 -26.95 -3.47 -9.11
N GLU A 13 -27.67 -2.73 -8.25
CA GLU A 13 -27.21 -2.41 -6.90
C GLU A 13 -27.06 -3.66 -6.04
N TYR A 14 -28.08 -4.54 -6.05
CA TYR A 14 -28.06 -5.80 -5.33
C TYR A 14 -26.89 -6.71 -5.76
N GLU A 15 -26.68 -6.88 -7.06
CA GLU A 15 -25.56 -7.70 -7.57
C GLU A 15 -24.20 -7.13 -7.16
N ARG A 16 -24.07 -5.79 -7.15
CA ARG A 16 -22.84 -5.12 -6.73
C ARG A 16 -22.56 -5.35 -5.24
N GLU A 17 -23.58 -5.29 -4.40
CA GLU A 17 -23.46 -5.59 -2.97
C GLU A 17 -22.97 -7.02 -2.75
N LEU A 18 -23.56 -7.98 -3.46
CA LEU A 18 -23.20 -9.40 -3.36
C LEU A 18 -21.76 -9.67 -3.81
N LEU A 19 -21.29 -9.00 -4.87
CA LEU A 19 -19.89 -9.04 -5.31
C LEU A 19 -18.93 -8.44 -4.26
N ILE A 20 -19.32 -7.34 -3.62
CA ILE A 20 -18.52 -6.71 -2.57
C ILE A 20 -18.38 -7.65 -1.37
N GLU A 21 -19.47 -8.27 -0.92
CA GLU A 21 -19.45 -9.24 0.18
C GLU A 21 -18.53 -10.43 -0.12
N ARG A 22 -18.65 -11.00 -1.32
CA ARG A 22 -17.79 -12.11 -1.75
C ARG A 22 -16.32 -11.70 -1.79
N THR A 23 -16.03 -10.49 -2.26
CA THR A 23 -14.66 -9.96 -2.30
C THR A 23 -14.10 -9.76 -0.90
N LYS A 24 -14.90 -9.24 0.05
CA LYS A 24 -14.51 -9.10 1.46
C LYS A 24 -14.22 -10.46 2.10
N ALA A 25 -15.08 -11.45 1.87
CA ALA A 25 -14.87 -12.81 2.37
C ALA A 25 -13.57 -13.44 1.82
N GLY A 26 -13.33 -13.31 0.51
CA GLY A 26 -12.11 -13.78 -0.13
C GLY A 26 -10.85 -13.07 0.39
N ARG A 27 -10.92 -11.75 0.60
CA ARG A 27 -9.83 -10.98 1.19
C ARG A 27 -9.52 -11.42 2.62
N ALA A 28 -10.53 -11.62 3.46
CA ALA A 28 -10.35 -12.10 4.83
C ALA A 28 -9.68 -13.49 4.87
N LEU A 29 -10.04 -14.39 3.95
CA LEU A 29 -9.37 -15.68 3.82
C LEU A 29 -7.91 -15.53 3.40
N ALA A 30 -7.61 -14.65 2.43
CA ALA A 30 -6.24 -14.38 1.99
C ALA A 30 -5.38 -13.77 3.10
N GLU A 31 -5.94 -12.87 3.90
CA GLU A 31 -5.29 -12.28 5.08
C GLU A 31 -4.97 -13.37 6.12
N LYS A 32 -5.91 -14.30 6.40
CA LYS A 32 -5.67 -15.46 7.28
C LYS A 32 -4.57 -16.40 6.76
N GLN A 33 -4.43 -16.51 5.45
CA GLN A 33 -3.34 -17.28 4.81
C GLN A 33 -2.01 -16.52 4.79
N GLY A 34 -1.95 -15.28 5.31
CA GLY A 34 -0.74 -14.46 5.30
C GLY A 34 -0.39 -13.86 3.93
N LYS A 35 -1.33 -13.83 2.97
CA LYS A 35 -1.07 -13.22 1.66
C LYS A 35 -1.01 -11.69 1.79
N ILE A 36 0.03 -11.10 1.19
CA ILE A 36 0.23 -9.66 1.18
C ILE A 36 -0.52 -9.06 -0.03
N CYS A 37 -1.68 -8.44 0.22
CA CYS A 37 -2.54 -7.87 -0.84
C CYS A 37 -2.21 -6.41 -1.22
N HIS A 38 -1.27 -5.75 -0.53
CA HIS A 38 -0.91 -4.36 -0.79
C HIS A 38 0.28 -4.25 -1.77
N ARG A 39 0.49 -3.05 -2.33
CA ARG A 39 1.67 -2.77 -3.16
C ARG A 39 2.94 -3.13 -2.38
N PRO A 40 3.86 -3.92 -2.95
CA PRO A 40 5.10 -4.27 -2.28
C PRO A 40 5.93 -3.01 -2.03
N ARG A 41 6.52 -2.92 -0.84
CA ARG A 41 7.44 -1.82 -0.50
C ARG A 41 8.75 -2.04 -1.27
N LYS A 42 9.36 -0.96 -1.77
CA LYS A 42 10.74 -1.04 -2.25
C LYS A 42 11.64 -1.50 -1.11
N GLN A 43 12.38 -2.58 -1.33
CA GLN A 43 13.33 -3.10 -0.35
C GLN A 43 14.52 -2.14 -0.28
N ILE A 44 14.82 -1.69 0.94
CA ILE A 44 15.99 -0.85 1.23
C ILE A 44 16.66 -1.49 2.42
N ASP A 45 17.95 -1.77 2.33
CA ASP A 45 18.70 -2.36 3.42
C ASP A 45 18.84 -1.35 4.58
N PRO A 46 18.33 -1.66 5.79
CA PRO A 46 18.46 -0.78 6.95
C PRO A 46 19.90 -0.56 7.41
N LYS A 47 20.84 -1.46 7.06
CA LYS A 47 22.27 -1.27 7.36
C LYS A 47 22.84 -0.14 6.52
N VAL A 48 22.54 -0.13 5.22
CA VAL A 48 22.98 0.92 4.29
C VAL A 48 22.45 2.28 4.71
N LEU A 49 21.16 2.37 5.11
CA LEU A 49 20.58 3.61 5.63
C LEU A 49 21.28 4.12 6.89
N ARG A 50 21.59 3.22 7.84
CA ARG A 50 22.34 3.57 9.06
C ARG A 50 23.73 4.10 8.75
N GLU A 51 24.45 3.45 7.84
CA GLU A 51 25.78 3.90 7.41
C GLU A 51 25.72 5.26 6.72
N MET A 52 24.75 5.48 5.83
CA MET A 52 24.60 6.74 5.13
C MET A 52 24.26 7.89 6.09
N LYS A 53 23.41 7.64 7.09
CA LYS A 53 23.11 8.60 8.16
C LYS A 53 24.36 8.89 9.01
N ARG A 54 25.13 7.86 9.39
CA ARG A 54 26.39 8.03 10.14
C ARG A 54 27.43 8.84 9.37
N LYS A 55 27.46 8.69 8.03
CA LYS A 55 28.31 9.49 7.12
C LYS A 55 27.83 10.94 6.96
N GLY A 56 26.71 11.35 7.58
CA GLY A 56 26.18 12.71 7.50
C GLY A 56 25.57 13.07 6.13
N LEU A 57 25.22 12.09 5.30
CA LEU A 57 24.66 12.35 3.97
C LEU A 57 23.29 13.02 4.07
N SER A 58 23.04 14.01 3.21
CA SER A 58 21.72 14.64 3.08
C SER A 58 20.67 13.62 2.62
N HIS A 59 19.43 13.72 3.13
CA HIS A 59 18.33 12.85 2.72
C HIS A 59 18.08 12.87 1.20
N ARG A 60 18.36 14.00 0.54
CA ARG A 60 18.22 14.13 -0.92
C ARG A 60 19.26 13.31 -1.67
N MET A 61 20.49 13.27 -1.15
CA MET A 61 21.58 12.49 -1.73
C MET A 61 21.32 11.00 -1.53
N MET A 62 20.91 10.58 -0.31
CA MET A 62 20.52 9.18 -0.04
C MET A 62 19.39 8.70 -0.96
N ALA A 63 18.38 9.53 -1.19
CA ALA A 63 17.27 9.24 -2.09
C ALA A 63 17.74 9.02 -3.54
N LYS A 64 18.65 9.87 -4.03
CA LYS A 64 19.23 9.76 -5.38
C LYS A 64 20.06 8.48 -5.52
N THR A 65 20.92 8.18 -4.55
CA THR A 65 21.78 6.98 -4.56
C THR A 65 20.96 5.69 -4.53
N LEU A 66 19.86 5.66 -3.79
CA LEU A 66 19.00 4.49 -3.63
C LEU A 66 17.86 4.42 -4.66
N GLY A 67 17.74 5.39 -5.57
CA GLY A 67 16.67 5.40 -6.60
C GLY A 67 15.25 5.45 -6.02
N VAL A 68 15.06 6.11 -4.89
CA VAL A 68 13.77 6.24 -4.19
C VAL A 68 13.41 7.69 -3.93
N SER A 69 12.15 7.97 -3.65
CA SER A 69 11.72 9.33 -3.28
C SER A 69 12.30 9.73 -1.91
N ARG A 70 12.51 11.04 -1.71
CA ARG A 70 12.89 11.60 -0.40
C ARG A 70 11.91 11.20 0.71
N ALA A 71 10.61 11.19 0.41
CA ALA A 71 9.58 10.74 1.34
C ALA A 71 9.77 9.28 1.79
N THR A 72 10.21 8.40 0.87
CA THR A 72 10.53 7.01 1.22
C THR A 72 11.67 6.95 2.24
N ILE A 73 12.76 7.70 2.03
CA ILE A 73 13.89 7.74 2.95
C ILE A 73 13.48 8.26 4.33
N LEU A 74 12.74 9.37 4.39
CA LEU A 74 12.26 9.94 5.66
C LEU A 74 11.40 8.94 6.43
N LYS A 75 10.45 8.28 5.75
CA LYS A 75 9.61 7.24 6.36
C LYS A 75 10.44 6.07 6.88
N ARG A 76 11.46 5.63 6.13
CA ARG A 76 12.35 4.53 6.57
C ARG A 76 13.22 4.92 7.76
N LEU A 77 13.70 6.16 7.83
CA LEU A 77 14.47 6.65 8.98
C LEU A 77 13.60 6.77 10.24
N ASP A 78 12.34 7.17 10.08
CA ASP A 78 11.34 7.21 11.15
C ASP A 78 11.03 5.80 11.68
N GLU A 79 10.81 4.83 10.78
CA GLU A 79 10.65 3.40 11.12
C GLU A 79 11.86 2.82 11.87
N LEU A 80 13.06 3.39 11.67
CA LEU A 80 14.30 2.96 12.32
C LEU A 80 14.66 3.76 13.57
N GLY A 81 13.88 4.79 13.94
CA GLY A 81 14.18 5.67 15.07
C GLY A 81 15.41 6.57 14.88
N LEU A 82 15.84 6.80 13.62
CA LEU A 82 17.07 7.53 13.26
C LEU A 82 16.80 8.94 12.74
N ARG A 83 15.69 9.53 13.17
CA ARG A 83 15.24 10.83 12.68
C ARG A 83 16.25 11.93 13.02
#